data_AF-A0A455ZGP4-F1
#
_entry.id   AF-A0A455ZGP4-F1
#
_cell.length_a   1.000
_cell.length_b   1.000
_cell.length_c   1.000
_cell.angle_alpha   90.00
_cell.angle_beta   90.00
_cell.angle_gamma   90.00
#
_symmetry.space_group_name_H-M   'P 1'
#
loop_
_entity.id
_entity.type
_entity.pdbx_description
1 polymer ?
#
loop_
_entity_poly.entity_id
_entity_poly.type
_entity_poly.pdbx_seq_one_letter_code
_entity_poly.pdbx_strand_id
1 'polypeptide(L)'
;MKRSDIPTEYLLVKAKTNSEWDACDFAIIDITGEWKQTQKKRLEVIKIIENDEDIKSLNYFDTHVEFFRFSKVYYPVVEEWLSERNRVFIDLEKEDLKELKQPKNSLCHYQMQVSKDGNAIYKAYGKHTEEEFRTLEFSLWELIDFNTHLVINP
;
A
#
# COMPACT_ATOMS: atom_id res chain seq x y z
N MET A 1 -11.55 -0.26 -13.70
CA MET A 1 -10.16 -0.06 -13.22
C MET A 1 -9.19 -0.19 -14.39
N LYS A 2 -8.19 0.69 -14.47
CA LYS A 2 -7.18 0.69 -15.54
C LYS A 2 -5.79 0.96 -14.97
N ARG A 3 -4.75 0.30 -15.49
CA ARG A 3 -3.36 0.63 -15.15
C ARG A 3 -2.99 1.99 -15.73
N SER A 4 -2.26 2.78 -14.96
CA SER A 4 -1.68 4.04 -15.38
C SER A 4 -0.16 3.98 -15.30
N ASP A 5 0.51 4.58 -16.28
CA ASP A 5 1.96 4.79 -16.27
C ASP A 5 2.36 6.11 -15.60
N ILE A 6 1.39 6.97 -15.28
CA ILE A 6 1.58 8.20 -14.51
C ILE A 6 0.99 8.06 -13.10
N PRO A 7 1.51 8.80 -12.10
CA PRO A 7 0.95 8.78 -10.76
C PRO A 7 -0.52 9.17 -10.73
N THR A 8 -1.34 8.36 -10.05
CA THR A 8 -2.76 8.62 -9.79
C THR A 8 -3.01 8.77 -8.29
N GLU A 9 -4.28 8.84 -7.88
CA GLU A 9 -4.68 8.82 -6.46
C GLU A 9 -4.72 7.40 -5.87
N TYR A 10 -4.46 6.36 -6.67
CA TYR A 10 -4.53 4.97 -6.21
C TYR A 10 -3.29 4.18 -6.60
N LEU A 11 -2.72 3.51 -5.60
CA LEU A 11 -1.61 2.60 -5.79
C LEU A 11 -2.06 1.16 -5.50
N LEU A 12 -1.90 0.30 -6.48
CA LEU A 12 -2.08 -1.14 -6.32
C LEU A 12 -0.73 -1.75 -5.93
N VAL A 13 -0.68 -2.47 -4.82
CA VAL A 13 0.53 -3.10 -4.29
C VAL A 13 0.28 -4.58 -4.02
N LYS A 14 1.23 -5.46 -4.33
CA LYS A 14 1.16 -6.86 -3.90
C LYS A 14 0.95 -6.96 -2.40
N ALA A 15 0.17 -7.93 -1.98
CA ALA A 15 -0.06 -8.21 -0.58
C ALA A 15 0.04 -9.70 -0.31
N LYS A 16 0.13 -10.04 0.98
CA LYS A 16 0.15 -11.41 1.45
C LYS A 16 -0.48 -11.47 2.84
N THR A 17 -0.92 -12.66 3.20
CA THR A 17 -1.37 -12.97 4.55
C THR A 17 -0.62 -14.19 5.09
N ASN A 18 -0.53 -14.31 6.41
CA ASN A 18 -0.09 -15.54 7.08
C ASN A 18 -1.27 -16.48 7.39
N SER A 19 -2.49 -16.15 6.95
CA SER A 19 -3.65 -17.01 7.12
C SER A 19 -3.53 -18.31 6.32
N GLU A 20 -3.90 -19.42 6.95
CA GLU A 20 -4.05 -20.73 6.28
C GLU A 20 -5.45 -20.92 5.66
N TRP A 21 -6.41 -20.06 6.02
CA TRP A 21 -7.84 -20.24 5.74
C TRP A 21 -8.43 -19.14 4.84
N ASP A 22 -7.71 -18.02 4.73
CA ASP A 22 -8.05 -16.88 3.90
C ASP A 22 -6.92 -16.55 2.91
N ALA A 23 -7.21 -15.65 1.99
CA ALA A 23 -6.24 -15.20 1.00
C ALA A 23 -6.26 -13.69 0.86
N CYS A 24 -5.11 -13.16 0.46
CA CYS A 24 -4.91 -11.78 0.12
C CYS A 24 -3.78 -11.71 -0.89
N ASP A 25 -4.07 -11.10 -2.04
CA ASP A 25 -3.19 -11.12 -3.21
C ASP A 25 -2.62 -9.71 -3.47
N PHE A 26 -3.42 -8.68 -3.21
CA PHE A 26 -3.03 -7.28 -3.37
C PHE A 26 -3.78 -6.37 -2.42
N ALA A 27 -3.30 -5.14 -2.32
CA ALA A 27 -3.98 -4.05 -1.64
C ALA A 27 -4.09 -2.85 -2.58
N ILE A 28 -5.12 -2.04 -2.37
CA ILE A 28 -5.26 -0.73 -2.98
C ILE A 28 -5.06 0.30 -1.87
N ILE A 29 -4.14 1.23 -2.11
CA ILE A 29 -3.83 2.33 -1.23
C ILE A 29 -4.37 3.61 -1.86
N ASP A 30 -5.14 4.36 -1.08
CA ASP A 30 -5.51 5.74 -1.42
C ASP A 30 -4.35 6.68 -1.10
N ILE A 31 -3.70 7.18 -2.15
CA ILE A 31 -2.54 8.07 -2.10
C ILE A 31 -2.91 9.51 -2.48
N THR A 32 -4.06 10.00 -2.02
CA THR A 32 -4.50 11.40 -2.15
C THR A 32 -3.42 12.43 -1.75
N GLY A 33 -3.68 13.70 -2.11
CA GLY A 33 -2.85 14.82 -1.66
C GLY A 33 -2.72 14.92 -0.13
N GLU A 34 -3.78 14.63 0.63
CA GLU A 34 -3.76 14.60 2.10
C GLU A 34 -2.86 13.46 2.62
N TRP A 35 -2.99 12.27 2.04
CA TRP A 35 -2.13 11.14 2.36
C TRP A 35 -0.65 11.50 2.14
N LYS A 36 -0.32 12.11 0.99
CA LYS A 36 1.06 12.54 0.68
C LYS A 36 1.61 13.55 1.68
N GLN A 37 0.80 14.52 2.11
CA GLN A 37 1.21 15.49 3.14
C GLN A 37 1.48 14.80 4.48
N THR A 38 0.65 13.82 4.84
CA THR A 38 0.85 13.02 6.06
C THR A 38 2.14 12.21 5.98
N GLN A 39 2.42 11.57 4.84
CA GLN A 39 3.66 10.80 4.66
C GLN A 39 4.91 11.67 4.69
N LYS A 40 4.86 12.90 4.13
CA LYS A 40 5.96 13.88 4.23
C LYS A 40 6.35 14.16 5.69
N LYS A 41 5.37 14.39 6.56
CA LYS A 41 5.61 14.61 8.00
C LYS A 41 6.22 13.38 8.68
N ARG A 42 5.76 12.18 8.32
CA ARG A 42 6.34 10.93 8.85
C ARG A 42 7.80 10.76 8.42
N LEU A 43 8.11 11.08 7.18
CA LEU A 43 9.48 11.05 6.66
C LEU A 43 10.39 12.10 7.30
N GLU A 44 9.87 13.26 7.70
CA GLU A 44 10.62 14.23 8.52
C GLU A 44 10.97 13.66 9.90
N VAL A 45 10.05 12.91 10.53
CA VAL A 45 10.34 12.20 11.79
C VAL A 45 11.40 11.14 11.59
N ILE A 46 11.35 10.37 10.48
CA ILE A 46 12.36 9.37 10.15
C ILE A 46 13.77 9.98 10.11
N LYS A 47 13.95 11.16 9.52
CA LYS A 47 15.25 11.86 9.48
C LYS A 47 15.80 12.18 10.87
N ILE A 48 14.94 12.39 11.86
CA ILE A 48 15.36 12.66 13.25
C ILE A 48 15.89 11.38 13.92
N ILE A 49 15.32 10.21 13.58
CA ILE A 49 15.60 8.93 14.24
C ILE A 49 16.49 7.98 13.42
N GLU A 50 16.98 8.40 12.25
CA GLU A 50 17.67 7.51 11.30
C GLU A 50 18.90 6.81 11.92
N ASN A 51 19.62 7.54 12.79
CA ASN A 51 20.84 7.08 13.46
C ASN A 51 20.59 6.38 14.81
N ASP A 52 19.33 6.30 15.26
CA ASP A 52 18.99 5.57 16.48
C ASP A 52 18.97 4.07 16.18
N GLU A 53 19.93 3.33 16.73
CA GLU A 53 20.09 1.88 16.49
C GLU A 53 19.00 1.04 17.17
N ASP A 54 18.35 1.56 18.22
CA ASP A 54 17.31 0.86 18.96
C ASP A 54 15.94 0.96 18.26
N ILE A 55 15.79 1.91 17.34
CA ILE A 55 14.56 2.10 16.56
C ILE A 55 14.66 1.37 15.21
N LYS A 56 13.78 0.40 15.01
CA LYS A 56 13.64 -0.30 13.71
C LYS A 56 12.67 0.40 12.75
N SER A 57 11.52 0.81 13.27
CA SER A 57 10.41 1.36 12.48
C SER A 57 9.39 2.04 13.37
N LEU A 58 8.64 2.99 12.82
CA LEU A 58 7.50 3.62 13.48
C LEU A 58 6.19 3.00 12.97
N ASN A 59 5.22 2.78 13.86
CA ASN A 59 3.90 2.27 13.48
C ASN A 59 2.86 3.38 13.71
N TYR A 60 2.10 3.68 12.67
CA TYR A 60 1.06 4.70 12.67
C TYR A 60 -0.30 4.07 12.46
N PHE A 61 -1.32 4.53 13.19
CA PHE A 61 -2.69 4.26 12.83
C PHE A 61 -3.00 4.91 11.48
N ASP A 62 -3.34 4.10 10.48
CA ASP A 62 -3.55 4.56 9.12
C ASP A 62 -4.44 3.56 8.37
N THR A 63 -5.55 4.05 7.83
CA THR A 63 -6.62 3.25 7.22
C THR A 63 -6.77 3.50 5.71
N HIS A 64 -5.82 4.14 5.04
CA HIS A 64 -5.89 4.44 3.61
C HIS A 64 -5.64 3.21 2.70
N VAL A 65 -5.86 2.00 3.21
CA VAL A 65 -5.58 0.76 2.51
C VAL A 65 -6.76 -0.18 2.65
N GLU A 66 -7.06 -0.89 1.56
CA GLU A 66 -7.94 -2.05 1.59
C GLU A 66 -7.29 -3.23 0.90
N PHE A 67 -7.55 -4.43 1.43
CA PHE A 67 -6.96 -5.68 0.96
C PHE A 67 -7.96 -6.45 0.10
N PHE A 68 -7.44 -7.11 -0.93
CA PHE A 68 -8.24 -7.79 -1.95
C PHE A 68 -7.59 -9.09 -2.41
N ARG A 69 -8.39 -9.86 -3.14
CA ARG A 69 -8.07 -11.13 -3.76
C ARG A 69 -8.23 -11.03 -5.26
N PHE A 70 -7.43 -11.78 -6.00
CA PHE A 70 -7.62 -11.90 -7.43
C PHE A 70 -8.98 -12.50 -7.75
N SER A 71 -9.55 -12.04 -8.86
CA SER A 71 -10.78 -12.58 -9.42
C SER A 71 -10.55 -12.92 -10.87
N LYS A 72 -10.75 -14.19 -11.23
CA LYS A 72 -10.70 -14.63 -12.62
C LYS A 72 -11.83 -14.05 -13.48
N VAL A 73 -12.88 -13.52 -12.83
CA VAL A 73 -14.06 -12.93 -13.49
C VAL A 73 -13.92 -11.41 -13.57
N TYR A 74 -13.44 -10.79 -12.50
CA TYR A 74 -13.38 -9.34 -12.35
C TYR A 74 -11.94 -8.89 -12.32
N TYR A 75 -11.52 -8.13 -13.33
CA TYR A 75 -10.15 -7.62 -13.45
C TYR A 75 -9.04 -8.70 -13.37
N PRO A 76 -9.12 -9.80 -14.16
CA PRO A 76 -8.10 -10.86 -14.15
C PRO A 76 -6.69 -10.33 -14.50
N VAL A 77 -6.62 -9.23 -15.25
CA VAL A 77 -5.38 -8.56 -15.67
C VAL A 77 -4.55 -7.99 -14.50
N VAL A 78 -5.15 -7.81 -13.31
CA VAL A 78 -4.42 -7.31 -12.12
C VAL A 78 -3.31 -8.29 -11.71
N GLU A 79 -3.59 -9.59 -11.81
CA GLU A 79 -2.61 -10.64 -11.53
C GLU A 79 -1.40 -10.52 -12.47
N GLU A 80 -1.64 -10.24 -13.75
CA GLU A 80 -0.59 -10.02 -14.75
C GLU A 80 0.24 -8.77 -14.43
N TRP A 81 -0.41 -7.63 -14.17
CA TRP A 81 0.28 -6.38 -13.81
C TRP A 81 1.20 -6.53 -12.60
N LEU A 82 0.75 -7.31 -11.62
CA LEU A 82 1.54 -7.59 -10.44
C LEU A 82 2.55 -8.72 -10.67
N SER A 83 2.35 -9.65 -11.60
CA SER A 83 3.37 -10.68 -11.87
C SER A 83 4.73 -10.08 -12.25
N GLU A 84 4.71 -8.97 -12.99
CA GLU A 84 5.90 -8.25 -13.47
C GLU A 84 6.46 -7.23 -12.46
N ARG A 85 5.61 -6.66 -11.60
CA ARG A 85 5.95 -5.54 -10.71
C ARG A 85 5.30 -5.69 -9.35
N ASN A 86 5.92 -5.17 -8.30
CA ASN A 86 5.32 -5.26 -6.95
C ASN A 86 4.25 -4.19 -6.70
N ARG A 87 4.20 -3.14 -7.54
CA ARG A 87 3.21 -2.05 -7.46
C ARG A 87 2.96 -1.42 -8.82
N VAL A 88 1.76 -0.87 -9.01
CA VAL A 88 1.36 -0.10 -10.20
C VAL A 88 0.36 1.00 -9.81
N PHE A 89 0.38 2.13 -10.53
CA PHE A 89 -0.67 3.14 -10.43
C PHE A 89 -1.91 2.69 -11.20
N ILE A 90 -3.08 3.05 -10.71
CA ILE A 90 -4.35 2.71 -11.33
C ILE A 90 -5.32 3.89 -11.31
N ASP A 91 -6.16 3.98 -12.34
CA ASP A 91 -7.42 4.72 -12.26
C ASP A 91 -8.51 3.77 -11.76
N LEU A 92 -9.22 4.22 -10.73
CA LEU A 92 -10.21 3.42 -10.02
C LEU A 92 -11.52 4.21 -9.91
N GLU A 93 -12.60 3.62 -10.41
CA GLU A 93 -13.95 4.15 -10.28
C GLU A 93 -14.68 3.47 -9.09
N LYS A 94 -15.70 4.12 -8.53
CA LYS A 94 -16.41 3.60 -7.35
C LYS A 94 -17.07 2.24 -7.61
N GLU A 95 -17.51 2.01 -8.83
CA GLU A 95 -18.13 0.77 -9.28
C GLU A 95 -17.12 -0.36 -9.31
N ASP A 96 -15.84 -0.08 -9.58
CA ASP A 96 -14.78 -1.08 -9.63
C ASP A 96 -14.59 -1.77 -8.28
N LEU A 97 -14.60 -0.98 -7.19
CA LEU A 97 -14.40 -1.47 -5.82
C LEU A 97 -15.45 -2.51 -5.42
N LYS A 98 -16.68 -2.41 -5.95
CA LYS A 98 -17.77 -3.35 -5.64
C LYS A 98 -17.57 -4.73 -6.25
N GLU A 99 -16.82 -4.81 -7.35
CA GLU A 99 -16.54 -6.05 -8.07
C GLU A 99 -15.27 -6.76 -7.56
N LEU A 100 -14.44 -6.05 -6.79
CA LEU A 100 -13.23 -6.61 -6.19
C LEU A 100 -13.57 -7.51 -5.00
N LYS A 101 -12.91 -8.67 -4.95
CA LYS A 101 -13.11 -9.62 -3.87
C LYS A 101 -12.24 -9.25 -2.67
N GLN A 102 -12.86 -9.07 -1.51
CA GLN A 102 -12.14 -8.88 -0.25
C GLN A 102 -11.74 -10.24 0.37
N PRO A 103 -10.78 -10.25 1.32
CA PRO A 103 -10.59 -11.36 2.25
C PRO A 103 -11.91 -11.77 2.91
N LYS A 104 -12.04 -13.05 3.26
CA LYS A 104 -13.22 -13.56 3.98
C LYS A 104 -13.30 -12.99 5.38
N ASN A 105 -12.14 -12.82 6.03
CA ASN A 105 -12.05 -12.23 7.36
C ASN A 105 -12.33 -10.74 7.29
N SER A 106 -13.17 -10.24 8.20
CA SER A 106 -13.22 -8.81 8.48
C SER A 106 -11.90 -8.38 9.13
N LEU A 107 -11.30 -7.30 8.63
CA LEU A 107 -10.02 -6.82 9.11
C LEU A 107 -10.20 -5.67 10.11
N CYS A 108 -9.23 -5.51 11.02
CA CYS A 108 -9.13 -4.43 11.98
C CYS A 108 -7.67 -4.07 12.30
N HIS A 109 -7.45 -3.11 13.20
CA HIS A 109 -6.12 -2.65 13.63
C HIS A 109 -5.20 -2.26 12.46
N TYR A 110 -5.78 -1.52 11.51
CA TYR A 110 -5.05 -1.00 10.36
C TYR A 110 -3.91 -0.07 10.81
N GLN A 111 -2.74 -0.30 10.26
CA GLN A 111 -1.55 0.48 10.54
C GLN A 111 -0.63 0.57 9.32
N MET A 112 0.13 1.66 9.26
CA MET A 112 1.29 1.79 8.40
C MET A 112 2.54 1.73 9.25
N GLN A 113 3.39 0.74 8.97
CA GLN A 113 4.75 0.68 9.47
C GLN A 113 5.67 1.44 8.51
N VAL A 114 6.50 2.35 9.03
CA VAL A 114 7.51 3.09 8.26
C VAL A 114 8.89 2.80 8.85
N SER A 115 9.75 2.22 8.02
CA SER A 115 11.14 1.90 8.34
C SER A 115 12.03 3.14 8.23
N LYS A 116 13.23 3.09 8.83
CA LYS A 116 14.18 4.22 8.84
C LYS A 116 14.71 4.63 7.47
N ASP A 117 14.63 3.75 6.48
CA ASP A 117 14.95 4.05 5.08
C ASP A 117 13.80 4.75 4.34
N GLY A 118 12.67 5.00 5.02
CA GLY A 118 11.46 5.60 4.44
C GLY A 118 10.63 4.64 3.59
N ASN A 119 10.92 3.35 3.66
CA ASN A 119 10.03 2.33 3.13
C ASN A 119 8.86 2.07 4.08
N ALA A 120 7.71 1.72 3.52
CA ALA A 120 6.48 1.48 4.25
C ALA A 120 5.82 0.14 3.92
N ILE A 121 5.13 -0.39 4.91
CA ILE A 121 4.27 -1.58 4.80
C ILE A 121 2.95 -1.24 5.48
N TYR A 122 1.84 -1.46 4.78
CA TYR A 122 0.53 -1.47 5.41
C TYR A 122 0.26 -2.84 6.02
N LYS A 123 -0.38 -2.85 7.19
CA LYS A 123 -0.85 -4.04 7.88
C LYS A 123 -2.27 -3.86 8.38
N ALA A 124 -3.02 -4.95 8.37
CA ALA A 124 -4.27 -5.11 9.09
C ALA A 124 -4.33 -6.54 9.64
N TYR A 125 -5.27 -6.80 10.55
CA TYR A 125 -5.37 -8.08 11.24
C TYR A 125 -6.79 -8.62 11.16
N GLY A 126 -6.94 -9.92 11.01
CA GLY A 126 -8.25 -10.57 11.09
C GLY A 126 -8.88 -10.32 12.46
N LYS A 127 -10.09 -9.75 12.49
CA LYS A 127 -10.76 -9.30 13.73
C LYS A 127 -10.92 -10.37 14.80
N HIS A 128 -10.99 -11.63 14.40
CA HIS A 128 -11.22 -12.76 15.30
C HIS A 128 -10.12 -13.83 15.21
N THR A 129 -9.18 -13.69 14.28
CA THR A 129 -8.13 -14.69 14.02
C THR A 129 -6.73 -14.15 14.28
N GLU A 130 -6.57 -12.83 14.38
CA GLU A 130 -5.28 -12.13 14.51
C GLU A 130 -4.29 -12.39 13.36
N GLU A 131 -4.75 -13.04 12.29
CA GLU A 131 -3.97 -13.28 11.08
C GLU A 131 -3.58 -11.94 10.45
N GLU A 132 -2.30 -11.79 10.11
CA GLU A 132 -1.75 -10.58 9.52
C GLU A 132 -2.05 -10.55 8.02
N PHE A 133 -2.51 -9.40 7.55
CA PHE A 133 -2.65 -9.03 6.15
C PHE A 133 -1.72 -7.86 5.91
N ARG A 134 -0.80 -7.97 4.95
CA ARG A 134 0.21 -6.94 4.72
C ARG A 134 0.56 -6.73 3.27
N THR A 135 0.89 -5.50 2.92
CA THR A 135 1.51 -5.22 1.64
C THR A 135 2.94 -5.76 1.59
N LEU A 136 3.45 -5.93 0.39
CA LEU A 136 4.89 -5.80 0.18
C LEU A 136 5.33 -4.37 0.47
N GLU A 137 6.63 -4.23 0.70
CA GLU A 137 7.24 -2.95 1.01
C GLU A 137 7.24 -2.02 -0.21
N PHE A 138 7.03 -0.72 0.02
CA PHE A 138 7.09 0.32 -1.01
C PHE A 138 7.74 1.59 -0.46
N SER A 139 8.40 2.35 -1.33
CA SER A 139 9.10 3.58 -0.94
C SER A 139 8.14 4.76 -0.82
N LEU A 140 8.13 5.44 0.33
CA LEU A 140 7.38 6.68 0.46
C LEU A 140 8.05 7.81 -0.32
N TRP A 141 9.39 7.87 -0.35
CA TRP A 141 10.15 8.89 -1.09
C TRP A 141 9.70 8.97 -2.55
N GLU A 142 9.65 7.82 -3.23
CA GLU A 142 9.19 7.77 -4.61
C GLU A 142 7.76 8.32 -4.76
N LEU A 143 6.85 8.00 -3.84
CA LEU A 143 5.44 8.40 -3.92
C LEU A 143 5.18 9.86 -3.57
N ILE A 144 6.01 10.45 -2.70
CA ILE A 144 5.89 11.86 -2.29
C ILE A 144 6.66 12.83 -3.19
N ASP A 145 7.72 12.36 -3.86
CA ASP A 145 8.62 13.17 -4.68
C ASP A 145 8.26 13.23 -6.17
N PHE A 146 7.13 12.66 -6.57
CA PHE A 146 6.62 12.82 -7.95
C PHE A 146 6.30 14.28 -8.35
N ASN A 147 6.36 15.25 -7.42
CA ASN A 147 6.32 16.68 -7.72
C ASN A 147 7.68 17.41 -7.57
N THR A 148 8.76 16.70 -7.22
CA THR A 148 10.06 17.31 -6.87
C THR A 148 11.19 16.98 -7.86
N HIS A 149 10.96 16.10 -8.85
CA HIS A 149 11.92 15.83 -9.92
C HIS A 149 11.36 16.11 -11.33
N LEU A 150 10.96 17.36 -11.56
CA LEU A 150 11.24 18.06 -12.82
C LEU A 150 12.53 18.89 -12.68
N VAL A 151 13.53 18.35 -12.00
CA VAL A 151 14.91 18.84 -12.10
C VAL A 151 15.61 17.92 -13.09
N ILE A 152 15.51 18.36 -14.33
CA ILE A 152 16.36 18.03 -15.48
C ILE A 152 17.77 17.75 -14.97
N ASN A 153 18.37 16.66 -15.42
CA ASN A 153 19.80 16.63 -15.68
C ASN A 153 20.12 15.66 -16.83
N PRO A 154 21.19 15.97 -17.58
CA PRO A 154 21.24 15.94 -19.06
C PRO A 154 21.43 14.56 -19.70
#